data_AF-A0A2T4TET2-F1
#
_entry.id   AF-A0A2T4TET2-F1
#
_cell.length_a   1.000
_cell.length_b   1.000
_cell.length_c   1.000
_cell.angle_alpha   90.00
_cell.angle_beta   90.00
_cell.angle_gamma   90.00
#
_symmetry.space_group_name_H-M   'P 1'
#
loop_
_entity.id
_entity.type
_entity.pdbx_description
1 polymer ?
#
loop_
_entity_poly.entity_id
_entity_poly.type
_entity_poly.pdbx_seq_one_letter_code
_entity_poly.pdbx_strand_id
1 'polypeptide(L)'
;MCSCNCSIQVTQVKCAKNLGIGVSTLAKWESQFRDNDGDIPVRGSGNYQSDDAKEIARLKRELRDAQDVLDVLKKAISILGKS
;
A
#
# COMPACT_ATOMS: atom_id res chain seq x y z
N MET A 1 -1.31 38.37 15.99
CA MET A 1 -1.52 37.02 15.43
C MET A 1 -1.65 37.13 13.91
N CYS A 2 -1.10 36.15 13.18
CA CYS A 2 -1.10 35.98 11.72
C CYS A 2 -0.06 36.76 10.88
N SER A 3 1.22 36.36 10.94
CA SER A 3 2.21 36.73 9.91
C SER A 3 2.91 35.55 9.20
N CYS A 4 2.67 34.30 9.60
CA CYS A 4 3.49 33.18 9.08
C CYS A 4 2.80 32.23 8.08
N ASN A 5 1.52 32.42 7.73
CA ASN A 5 0.78 31.45 6.89
C ASN A 5 0.48 31.90 5.44
N CYS A 6 0.80 33.14 5.05
CA CYS A 6 0.51 33.65 3.71
C CYS A 6 1.53 33.17 2.65
N SER A 7 2.82 33.12 2.98
CA SER A 7 3.88 32.75 2.02
C SER A 7 3.84 31.28 1.59
N ILE A 8 3.43 30.38 2.49
CA ILE A 8 3.28 28.94 2.19
C ILE A 8 2.10 28.72 1.23
N GLN A 9 0.98 29.42 1.46
CA GLN A 9 -0.21 29.31 0.59
C GLN A 9 0.06 29.82 -0.82
N VAL A 10 0.74 30.95 -0.99
CA VAL A 10 1.09 31.49 -2.32
C VAL A 10 1.97 30.50 -3.10
N THR A 11 2.90 29.82 -2.40
CA THR A 11 3.77 28.80 -2.99
C THR A 11 2.99 27.55 -3.37
N GLN A 12 2.11 27.08 -2.49
CA GLN A 12 1.28 25.90 -2.74
C GLN A 12 0.30 26.11 -3.91
N VAL A 13 -0.30 27.29 -4.03
CA VAL A 13 -1.18 27.65 -5.16
C VAL A 13 -0.41 27.64 -6.48
N LYS A 14 0.83 28.14 -6.50
CA LYS A 14 1.67 28.14 -7.69
C LYS A 14 2.11 26.72 -8.07
N CYS A 15 2.50 25.91 -7.09
CA CYS A 15 2.86 24.50 -7.29
C CYS A 15 1.68 23.66 -7.79
N ALA A 16 0.49 23.82 -7.18
CA ALA A 16 -0.72 23.12 -7.58
C ALA A 16 -1.12 23.46 -9.03
N LYS A 17 -1.01 24.73 -9.43
CA LYS A 17 -1.23 25.17 -10.82
C LYS A 17 -0.24 24.55 -11.80
N ASN A 18 1.05 24.53 -11.46
CA ASN A 18 2.08 23.91 -12.30
C ASN A 18 1.88 22.40 -12.46
N LEU A 19 1.36 21.73 -11.44
CA LEU A 19 1.07 20.29 -11.44
C LEU A 19 -0.32 19.96 -12.00
N GLY A 20 -1.16 20.96 -12.29
CA GLY A 20 -2.53 20.75 -12.79
C GLY A 20 -3.50 20.13 -11.77
N ILE A 21 -3.22 20.25 -10.47
CA ILE A 21 -4.03 19.68 -9.38
C ILE A 21 -4.71 20.77 -8.55
N GLY A 22 -5.78 20.40 -7.85
CA GLY A 22 -6.41 21.29 -6.88
C GLY A 22 -5.48 21.60 -5.69
N VAL A 23 -5.51 22.84 -5.20
CA VAL A 23 -4.72 23.27 -4.02
C VAL A 23 -5.07 22.45 -2.78
N SER A 24 -6.35 22.06 -2.64
CA SER A 24 -6.83 21.18 -1.58
C SER A 24 -6.21 19.77 -1.64
N THR A 25 -5.97 19.24 -2.84
CA THR A 25 -5.28 17.96 -3.03
C THR A 25 -3.84 18.06 -2.56
N LEU A 26 -3.14 19.13 -2.94
CA LEU A 26 -1.76 19.35 -2.52
C LEU A 26 -1.64 19.54 -1.01
N ALA A 27 -2.55 20.31 -0.39
CA ALA A 27 -2.59 20.50 1.06
C ALA A 27 -2.85 19.18 1.81
N LYS A 28 -3.72 18.33 1.26
CA LYS A 28 -4.00 17.01 1.81
C LYS A 28 -2.80 16.07 1.71
N TRP A 29 -2.00 16.14 0.66
CA TRP A 29 -0.74 15.38 0.54
C TRP A 29 0.33 15.90 1.49
N GLU A 30 0.43 17.23 1.66
CA GLU A 30 1.38 17.84 2.57
C GLU A 30 1.10 17.52 4.04
N SER A 31 -0.19 17.47 4.43
CA SER A 31 -0.58 16.97 5.76
C SER A 31 -0.18 15.51 5.92
N GLN A 32 -0.56 14.64 4.97
CA GLN A 32 -0.20 13.22 5.02
C GLN A 32 1.31 13.01 5.07
N PHE A 33 2.09 13.81 4.34
CA PHE A 33 3.55 13.75 4.38
C PHE A 33 4.12 14.09 5.76
N ARG A 34 3.60 15.14 6.42
CA ARG A 34 4.00 15.50 7.79
C ARG A 34 3.56 14.48 8.83
N ASP A 35 2.35 13.97 8.69
CA ASP A 35 1.73 13.06 9.67
C ASP A 35 2.36 11.65 9.62
N ASN A 36 3.11 11.32 8.57
CA ASN A 36 3.78 10.02 8.37
C ASN A 36 5.31 10.15 8.32
N ASP A 37 5.91 11.10 9.05
CA ASP A 37 7.38 11.28 9.16
C ASP A 37 8.12 11.37 7.79
N GLY A 38 7.46 11.92 6.77
CA GLY A 38 8.02 12.08 5.43
C GLY A 38 7.77 10.91 4.47
N ASP A 39 6.94 9.93 4.83
CA ASP A 39 6.53 8.84 3.94
C ASP A 39 5.04 8.94 3.59
N ILE A 40 4.69 9.21 2.34
CA ILE A 40 3.29 9.12 1.91
C ILE A 40 3.04 7.67 1.50
N PRO A 41 2.20 6.90 2.22
CA PRO A 41 1.92 5.52 1.84
C PRO A 41 1.19 5.51 0.48
N VAL A 42 1.94 5.19 -0.56
CA VAL A 42 1.41 5.03 -1.92
C VAL A 42 0.43 3.86 -1.93
N ARG A 43 -0.80 4.12 -2.36
CA ARG A 43 -1.84 3.10 -2.59
C ARG A 43 -1.49 2.26 -3.82
N GLY A 44 -0.56 1.34 -3.65
CA GLY A 44 -0.35 0.19 -4.53
C GLY A 44 -0.37 -1.08 -3.69
N SER A 45 -0.85 -2.19 -4.23
CA SER A 45 -0.88 -3.53 -3.61
C SER A 45 0.52 -4.15 -3.41
N GLY A 46 1.52 -3.32 -3.14
CA GLY A 46 2.93 -3.70 -3.09
C GLY A 46 3.75 -2.92 -2.08
N ASN A 47 3.13 -2.21 -1.13
CA ASN A 47 3.87 -1.54 -0.06
C ASN A 47 3.96 -2.46 1.16
N TYR A 48 4.85 -3.46 1.08
CA TYR A 48 5.23 -4.22 2.26
C TYR A 48 6.07 -3.31 3.15
N GLN A 49 5.68 -3.19 4.43
CA GLN A 49 6.33 -2.29 5.40
C GLN A 49 7.82 -2.62 5.65
N SER A 50 8.27 -3.80 5.24
CA SER A 50 9.66 -4.28 5.33
C SER A 50 9.88 -5.40 4.30
N ASP A 51 11.14 -5.70 3.97
CA ASP A 51 11.51 -6.88 3.18
C ASP A 51 11.02 -8.18 3.84
N ASP A 52 11.04 -8.23 5.18
CA ASP A 52 10.46 -9.33 5.96
C ASP A 52 8.97 -9.51 5.68
N ALA A 53 8.21 -8.41 5.55
CA ALA A 53 6.77 -8.48 5.29
C ALA A 53 6.48 -9.00 3.87
N LYS A 54 7.35 -8.69 2.91
CA LYS A 54 7.30 -9.22 1.55
C LYS A 54 7.61 -10.70 1.54
N GLU A 55 8.63 -11.13 2.28
CA GLU A 55 9.02 -12.53 2.37
C GLU A 55 7.95 -13.36 3.09
N ILE A 56 7.36 -12.84 4.18
CA ILE A 56 6.22 -13.47 4.85
C ILE A 56 5.04 -13.64 3.88
N ALA A 57 4.76 -12.67 3.02
CA ALA A 57 3.68 -12.77 2.05
C ALA A 57 3.96 -13.82 0.96
N ARG A 58 5.22 -13.89 0.49
CA ARG A 58 5.69 -14.92 -0.44
C ARG A 58 5.56 -16.31 0.17
N LEU A 59 6.12 -16.52 1.37
CA LEU A 59 6.07 -17.79 2.09
C LEU A 59 4.64 -18.23 2.40
N LYS A 60 3.76 -17.30 2.80
CA LYS A 60 2.33 -17.62 3.00
C LYS A 60 1.64 -18.07 1.72
N ARG A 61 2.05 -17.57 0.55
CA ARG A 61 1.51 -18.01 -0.73
C ARG A 61 2.00 -19.41 -1.09
N GLU A 62 3.30 -19.65 -0.99
CA GLU A 62 3.88 -20.97 -1.23
C GLU A 62 3.26 -22.04 -0.33
N LEU A 63 3.01 -21.70 0.95
CA LEU A 63 2.34 -22.61 1.89
C LEU A 63 0.91 -22.96 1.45
N ARG A 64 0.13 -21.97 0.98
CA ARG A 64 -1.22 -22.23 0.48
C ARG A 64 -1.21 -23.10 -0.77
N ASP A 65 -0.33 -22.80 -1.72
CA ASP A 65 -0.23 -23.57 -2.97
C ASP A 65 0.17 -25.04 -2.66
N ALA A 66 1.10 -25.26 -1.73
CA ALA A 66 1.46 -26.60 -1.27
C ALA A 66 0.30 -27.32 -0.57
N GLN A 67 -0.46 -26.61 0.27
CA GLN A 67 -1.61 -27.17 0.97
C GLN A 67 -2.74 -27.54 0.00
N ASP A 68 -3.01 -26.70 -0.99
CA ASP A 68 -4.02 -26.96 -2.03
C ASP A 68 -3.64 -28.20 -2.86
N VAL A 69 -2.36 -28.34 -3.21
CA VAL A 69 -1.85 -29.56 -3.87
C VAL A 69 -2.10 -30.80 -3.00
N LEU A 70 -1.76 -30.73 -1.70
CA LEU A 70 -1.99 -31.84 -0.78
C LEU A 70 -3.47 -32.21 -0.67
N ASP A 71 -4.36 -31.22 -0.63
CA ASP A 71 -5.79 -31.47 -0.48
C ASP A 71 -6.41 -32.08 -1.73
N VAL A 72 -5.96 -31.67 -2.92
CA VAL A 72 -6.33 -32.33 -4.19
C VAL A 72 -5.88 -33.79 -4.19
N LEU A 73 -4.63 -34.06 -3.78
CA LEU A 73 -4.10 -35.43 -3.74
C LEU A 73 -4.86 -36.32 -2.74
N LYS A 74 -5.13 -35.82 -1.53
CA LYS A 74 -5.94 -36.54 -0.54
C LYS A 74 -7.34 -36.84 -1.07
N LYS A 75 -7.96 -35.89 -1.77
CA LYS A 75 -9.29 -36.08 -2.35
C LYS A 75 -9.28 -37.16 -3.43
N ALA A 76 -8.25 -37.20 -4.28
CA ALA A 76 -8.09 -38.26 -5.28
C ALA A 76 -7.96 -39.65 -4.64
N ILE A 77 -7.12 -39.79 -3.61
CA ILE A 77 -6.96 -41.05 -2.86
C ILE A 77 -8.29 -41.47 -2.21
N SER A 78 -9.02 -40.53 -1.59
CA SER A 78 -10.31 -40.83 -0.95
C SER A 78 -11.35 -41.33 -1.93
N ILE A 79 -11.36 -40.84 -3.18
CA ILE A 79 -12.26 -41.32 -4.22
C ILE A 79 -11.87 -42.74 -4.66
N LEU A 80 -10.58 -42.98 -4.87
CA LEU A 80 -10.07 -44.30 -5.30
C LEU A 80 -10.24 -45.39 -4.22
N GLY A 81 -10.04 -45.05 -2.95
CA GLY A 81 -10.14 -45.99 -1.84
C GLY A 81 -11.57 -46.27 -1.34
N LYS A 82 -12.58 -45.58 -1.87
CA LYS A 82 -14.02 -45.81 -1.58
C LYS A 82 -14.70 -46.75 -2.59
N SER A 83 -13.91 -47.34 -3.50
CA SER A 83 -14.34 -48.38 -4.45
C SER A 83 -14.16 -49.77 -3.87
#